data_AF-A0A2E3YEI1-F1
#
_entry.id   AF-A0A2E3YEI1-F1
#
_cell.length_a   1.000
_cell.length_b   1.000
_cell.length_c   1.000
_cell.angle_alpha   90.00
_cell.angle_beta   90.00
_cell.angle_gamma   90.00
#
_symmetry.space_group_name_H-M   'P 1'
#
loop_
_entity.id
_entity.type
_entity.pdbx_description
1 polymer ?
#
loop_
_entity_poly.entity_id
_entity_poly.type
_entity_poly.pdbx_seq_one_letter_code
_entity_poly.pdbx_strand_id
1 'polypeptide(L)'
;MASFYLRVGRVKVTVMTDLFTVHTPLGRVEATRGSVFRVRVVLDGTARIHPLTGGADVIVGDRRRRLVTGQGLMVKPDGSVGRYQPDAER
;
A
#
# COMPACT_ATOMS: atom_id res chain seq x y z
N MET A 1 -17.42 -4.62 3.88
CA MET A 1 -16.03 -4.35 3.47
C MET A 1 -15.85 -2.85 3.34
N ALA A 2 -14.83 -2.26 3.97
CA ALA A 2 -14.56 -0.83 3.89
C ALA A 2 -13.41 -0.57 2.89
N SER A 3 -13.52 0.49 2.10
CA SER A 3 -12.50 0.85 1.12
C SER A 3 -12.53 2.34 0.79
N PHE A 4 -11.45 2.83 0.19
CA PHE A 4 -11.45 4.12 -0.51
C PHE A 4 -10.47 4.09 -1.69
N TYR A 5 -10.59 5.10 -2.55
CA TYR A 5 -9.71 5.32 -3.67
C TYR A 5 -8.73 6.46 -3.37
N LEU A 6 -7.42 6.19 -3.46
CA LEU A 6 -6.35 7.17 -3.31
C LEU A 6 -5.75 7.48 -4.68
N ARG A 7 -6.15 8.61 -5.27
CA ARG A 7 -5.61 9.05 -6.56
C ARG A 7 -4.19 9.62 -6.43
N VAL A 8 -4.01 10.52 -5.47
CA VAL A 8 -2.74 11.21 -5.15
C VAL A 8 -2.78 11.55 -3.66
N GLY A 9 -1.64 11.50 -2.99
CA GLY A 9 -1.49 11.91 -1.59
C GLY A 9 -0.80 10.86 -0.73
N ARG A 10 -0.89 11.04 0.58
CA ARG A 10 -0.32 10.13 1.58
C ARG A 10 -1.36 9.85 2.66
N VAL A 11 -1.51 8.58 3.01
CA VAL A 11 -2.40 8.11 4.07
C VAL A 11 -1.67 7.14 4.97
N LYS A 12 -2.02 7.16 6.26
CA LYS A 12 -1.73 6.09 7.21
C LYS A 12 -3.06 5.47 7.62
N VAL A 13 -3.22 4.18 7.41
CA VAL A 13 -4.46 3.46 7.66
C VAL A 13 -4.24 2.51 8.84
N THR A 14 -5.16 2.54 9.80
CA THR A 14 -5.30 1.52 10.85
C THR A 14 -6.56 0.73 10.55
N VAL A 15 -6.43 -0.58 10.37
CA VAL A 15 -7.55 -1.43 9.94
C VAL A 15 -8.32 -1.97 11.14
N MET A 16 -9.58 -1.53 11.26
CA MET A 16 -10.49 -1.98 12.32
C MET A 16 -11.50 -3.05 11.86
N THR A 17 -11.70 -3.19 10.55
CA THR A 17 -12.57 -4.19 9.94
C THR A 17 -11.79 -5.46 9.60
N ASP A 18 -12.49 -6.56 9.31
CA ASP A 18 -11.82 -7.83 8.98
C ASP A 18 -10.94 -7.73 7.72
N LEU A 19 -11.39 -6.94 6.74
CA LEU A 19 -10.66 -6.59 5.53
C LEU A 19 -10.89 -5.11 5.20
N PHE A 20 -9.82 -4.43 4.77
CA PHE A 20 -9.85 -3.07 4.27
C PHE A 20 -9.03 -2.96 2.99
N THR A 21 -9.52 -2.18 2.03
CA THR A 21 -8.89 -2.04 0.71
C THR A 21 -8.62 -0.58 0.38
N VAL A 22 -7.38 -0.26 0.00
CA VAL A 22 -7.03 1.02 -0.62
C VAL A 22 -6.85 0.77 -2.12
N HIS A 23 -7.71 1.35 -2.94
CA HIS A 23 -7.55 1.36 -4.38
C HIS A 23 -6.62 2.51 -4.78
N THR A 24 -5.75 2.28 -5.76
CA THR A 24 -4.88 3.28 -6.38
C THR A 24 -5.00 3.17 -7.90
N PRO A 25 -4.51 4.15 -8.68
CA PRO A 25 -4.43 4.02 -10.14
C PRO A 25 -3.66 2.79 -10.62
N LEU A 26 -2.74 2.25 -9.80
CA LEU A 26 -1.84 1.16 -10.17
C LEU A 26 -2.26 -0.20 -9.62
N GLY A 27 -3.34 -0.28 -8.83
CA GLY A 27 -3.76 -1.53 -8.22
C GLY A 27 -4.52 -1.32 -6.91
N ARG A 28 -4.39 -2.28 -6.00
CA ARG A 28 -5.00 -2.18 -4.68
C ARG A 28 -4.14 -2.77 -3.58
N VAL A 29 -4.33 -2.25 -2.38
CA VAL A 29 -3.69 -2.72 -1.16
C VAL A 29 -4.77 -3.26 -0.24
N GLU A 30 -4.68 -4.53 0.11
CA GLU A 30 -5.58 -5.22 1.03
C GLU A 30 -4.87 -5.49 2.34
N ALA A 31 -5.53 -5.22 3.47
CA ALA A 31 -4.99 -5.51 4.79
C ALA A 31 -6.11 -5.93 5.74
N THR A 32 -5.76 -6.79 6.70
CA THR A 32 -6.71 -7.35 7.67
C THR A 32 -6.69 -6.58 8.98
N ARG A 33 -7.72 -6.81 9.81
CA ARG A 33 -7.85 -6.24 11.17
C ARG A 33 -6.52 -6.26 11.93
N GLY A 34 -6.20 -5.14 12.59
CA GLY A 34 -4.97 -4.96 13.37
C GLY A 34 -3.75 -4.54 12.55
N SER A 35 -3.84 -4.53 11.21
CA SER A 35 -2.75 -4.02 10.37
C SER A 35 -2.72 -2.49 10.36
N VAL A 36 -1.51 -1.94 10.33
CA VAL A 36 -1.26 -0.51 10.13
C VAL A 36 -0.32 -0.35 8.96
N PHE A 37 -0.66 0.48 7.99
CA PHE A 37 0.17 0.67 6.80
C PHE A 37 0.08 2.08 6.23
N ARG A 38 1.11 2.46 5.47
CA ARG A 38 1.18 3.70 4.72
C ARG A 38 1.04 3.43 3.24
N VAL A 39 0.26 4.27 2.57
CA VAL A 39 0.22 4.34 1.11
C VAL A 39 0.50 5.78 0.71
N ARG A 40 1.44 5.97 -0.22
CA ARG A 40 1.70 7.26 -0.86
C ARG A 40 1.58 7.07 -2.36
N VAL A 41 0.74 7.88 -3.00
CA VAL A 41 0.67 7.98 -4.45
C VAL A 41 1.12 9.39 -4.83
N VAL A 42 2.16 9.49 -5.65
CA VAL A 42 2.68 10.78 -6.14
C VAL A 42 2.08 11.13 -7.50
N LEU A 43 2.24 12.38 -7.94
CA LEU A 43 1.63 12.90 -9.18
C LEU A 43 2.04 12.11 -10.44
N ASP A 44 3.25 11.56 -10.46
CA ASP A 44 3.70 10.71 -11.57
C ASP A 44 2.99 9.34 -11.61
N GLY A 45 2.12 9.04 -10.64
CA GLY A 45 1.39 7.79 -10.51
C GLY A 45 2.06 6.76 -9.62
N THR A 46 3.34 6.92 -9.29
CA THR A 46 4.11 5.97 -8.46
C THR A 46 3.44 5.78 -7.10
N ALA A 47 3.18 4.52 -6.75
CA ALA A 47 2.64 4.12 -5.47
C ALA A 47 3.73 3.53 -4.58
N ARG A 48 3.81 3.96 -3.32
CA ARG A 48 4.71 3.43 -2.29
C ARG A 48 3.89 2.89 -1.14
N ILE A 49 4.11 1.64 -0.78
CA ILE A 49 3.36 0.91 0.25
C ILE A 49 4.34 0.45 1.32
N HIS A 50 4.00 0.66 2.58
CA HIS A 50 4.82 0.25 3.73
C HIS A 50 3.94 -0.15 4.93
N PRO A 51 3.84 -1.44 5.27
CA PRO A 51 3.22 -1.92 6.51
C PRO A 51 4.10 -1.59 7.73
N LEU A 52 3.49 -0.96 8.73
CA LEU A 52 4.09 -0.63 10.02
C LEU A 52 3.75 -1.68 11.10
N THR A 53 2.62 -2.35 10.96
CA THR A 53 2.16 -3.43 11.84
C THR A 53 1.33 -4.41 11.02
N GLY A 54 1.46 -5.70 11.30
CA GLY A 54 0.80 -6.74 10.51
C GLY A 54 1.39 -6.85 9.10
N GLY A 55 0.53 -7.01 8.11
CA GLY A 55 0.95 -7.11 6.72
C GLY A 55 -0.11 -6.59 5.76
N ALA A 56 0.30 -6.39 4.51
CA ALA A 56 -0.60 -5.96 3.45
C ALA A 56 -0.31 -6.75 2.18
N ASP A 57 -1.35 -7.09 1.44
CA ASP A 57 -1.25 -7.63 0.09
C ASP A 57 -1.37 -6.50 -0.90
N VAL A 58 -0.37 -6.34 -1.76
CA VAL A 58 -0.41 -5.41 -2.88
C VAL A 58 -0.73 -6.21 -4.14
N ILE A 59 -1.83 -5.87 -4.80
CA ILE A 59 -2.29 -6.50 -6.03
C ILE A 59 -2.13 -5.49 -7.17
N VAL A 60 -1.33 -5.87 -8.19
CA VAL A 60 -1.02 -5.07 -9.39
C VAL A 60 -1.25 -5.96 -10.61
N GLY A 61 -2.30 -5.68 -11.39
CA GLY A 61 -2.79 -6.61 -12.41
C GLY A 61 -3.08 -7.98 -11.78
N ASP A 62 -2.54 -9.05 -12.37
CA ASP A 62 -2.69 -10.43 -11.86
C ASP A 62 -1.66 -10.80 -10.78
N ARG A 63 -0.76 -9.89 -10.41
CA ARG A 63 0.32 -10.17 -9.45
C ARG A 63 -0.09 -9.75 -8.05
N ARG A 64 -0.08 -10.71 -7.13
CA ARG A 64 -0.22 -10.46 -5.69
C ARG A 64 1.14 -10.52 -5.01
N ARG A 65 1.43 -9.55 -4.16
CA ARG A 65 2.64 -9.51 -3.35
C ARG A 65 2.31 -9.20 -1.90
N ARG A 66 2.61 -10.16 -1.02
CA ARG A 66 2.51 -9.96 0.42
C ARG A 66 3.69 -9.13 0.92
N LEU A 67 3.38 -8.10 1.70
CA LEU A 67 4.34 -7.32 2.48
C LEU A 67 4.10 -7.60 3.96
N VAL A 68 5.18 -7.76 4.71
CA VAL A 68 5.18 -7.79 6.18
C VAL A 68 5.73 -6.49 6.75
N THR A 69 5.54 -6.28 8.05
CA THR A 69 6.09 -5.13 8.79
C THR A 69 7.53 -4.82 8.40
N GLY A 70 7.82 -3.54 8.12
CA GLY A 70 9.15 -3.04 7.79
C GLY A 70 9.55 -3.24 6.32
N GLN A 71 8.82 -4.03 5.55
CA GLN A 71 9.03 -4.10 4.10
C GLN A 71 8.36 -2.90 3.40
N GLY A 72 8.99 -2.39 2.36
CA GLY A 72 8.37 -1.42 1.47
C GLY A 72 8.39 -1.85 0.01
N LEU A 73 7.34 -1.48 -0.70
CA LEU A 73 7.17 -1.72 -2.13
C LEU A 73 6.92 -0.40 -2.85
N MET A 74 7.61 -0.21 -3.97
CA MET A 74 7.31 0.82 -4.95
C MET A 74 6.69 0.17 -6.18
N VAL A 75 5.58 0.69 -6.67
CA VAL A 75 4.95 0.32 -7.93
C VAL A 75 5.02 1.55 -8.83
N LYS A 76 5.63 1.40 -10.01
CA LYS A 76 5.77 2.46 -11.01
C LYS A 76 4.59 2.46 -11.98
N PRO A 77 4.38 3.54 -12.75
CA PRO A 77 3.28 3.63 -13.71
C PRO A 77 3.27 2.56 -14.80
N ASP A 78 4.43 2.03 -15.15
CA ASP A 78 4.60 0.91 -16.08
C ASP A 78 4.25 -0.47 -15.48
N GLY A 79 3.79 -0.51 -14.23
CA GLY A 79 3.48 -1.72 -13.48
C GLY A 79 4.70 -2.45 -12.92
N SER A 80 5.92 -1.95 -13.15
CA SER A 80 7.12 -2.53 -12.55
C SER A 80 7.15 -2.30 -11.04
N VAL A 81 7.72 -3.26 -10.32
CA VAL A 81 7.79 -3.25 -8.86
C VAL A 81 9.22 -3.23 -8.37
N GLY A 82 9.52 -2.37 -7.41
CA GLY A 82 10.83 -2.25 -6.76
C GLY A 82 10.71 -2.29 -5.24
N ARG A 83 11.82 -2.57 -4.55
CA ARG A 83 11.87 -2.34 -3.10
C ARG A 83 11.83 -0.85 -2.82
N TYR A 84 11.17 -0.49 -1.73
CA TYR A 84 11.15 0.86 -1.19
C TYR A 84 11.63 0.79 0.26
N GLN A 85 12.70 1.50 0.57
CA GLN A 85 13.06 1.77 1.96
C GLN A 85 12.37 3.09 2.34
N PRO A 86 11.46 3.08 3.31
CA PRO A 86 10.86 4.31 3.80
C PRO A 86 11.93 5.12 4.52
N ASP A 87 12.03 6.41 4.21
CA ASP A 87 12.87 7.34 4.95
C ASP A 87 12.51 7.25 6.43
N ALA A 88 13.53 7.17 7.30
CA ALA A 88 13.31 7.28 8.74
C ALA A 88 12.62 8.62 9.00
N GLU A 89 11.37 8.57 9.49
CA GLU A 89 10.67 9.79 9.87
C GLU A 89 11.42 10.42 11.05
N ARG A 90 11.88 11.65 10.85
CA ARG A 90 12.18 12.60 11.92
C ARG A 90 10.87 13.13 12.50
#